data_AF-A0A956H3Z7-F1
#
_entry.id   AF-A0A956H3Z7-F1
#
_cell.length_a   1.000
_cell.length_b   1.000
_cell.length_c   1.000
_cell.angle_alpha   90.00
_cell.angle_beta   90.00
_cell.angle_gamma   90.00
#
_symmetry.space_group_name_H-M   'P 1'
#
loop_
_entity.id
_entity.type
_entity.pdbx_description
1 polymer ?
#
loop_
_entity_poly.entity_id
_entity_poly.type
_entity_poly.pdbx_seq_one_letter_code
_entity_poly.pdbx_strand_id
1 'polypeptide(L)'
;MIRVLVVDDSEICRELLADQLEADGDIEVVAMADGGRTGLAHLQQFEVDLVTVDIQMPGMSGLELIEAIMDRKPVPIIVVTSLDEREQDLALEATTRGALLLARKASVEDTETAAELRVNVRKLAGVEVARIPAGAQPSAKPKQRPHERSMALRAAGINPRRIPVVGVGSSAGGQNALFEILGLLPPNFHGCLAVAQHLPPEFVPAFARLIRSRTGYEVKIASEPVVPEPRLLVLAPGGSDLVYESGRLLSQPCREGEANRPRIDVLLRSLADVGVAPEDVDVIVLSHLHFDHAGGLLSAWEEGKPPRLLFDRATYIVGRAAWERAKHPHPRDRASYIPELVALLEASGRLE
;
A
#
# COMPACT_ATOMS: atom_id res chain seq x y z
N MET A 1 -12.03 -0.63 -22.80
CA MET A 1 -11.17 -1.81 -22.88
C MET A 1 -9.87 -1.50 -22.17
N ILE A 2 -9.49 -2.31 -21.19
CA ILE A 2 -8.20 -2.23 -20.49
C ILE A 2 -7.23 -3.16 -21.21
N ARG A 3 -6.08 -2.65 -21.62
CA ARG A 3 -5.10 -3.41 -22.42
C ARG A 3 -3.98 -3.95 -21.53
N VAL A 4 -3.88 -5.26 -21.38
CA VAL A 4 -2.91 -5.92 -20.48
C VAL A 4 -1.85 -6.67 -21.28
N LEU A 5 -0.60 -6.56 -20.83
CA LEU A 5 0.49 -7.46 -21.25
C LEU A 5 0.74 -8.48 -20.14
N VAL A 6 0.70 -9.76 -20.50
CA VAL A 6 1.04 -10.87 -19.60
C VAL A 6 2.47 -11.33 -19.86
N VAL A 7 3.32 -11.35 -18.82
CA VAL A 7 4.71 -11.84 -18.90
C VAL A 7 4.93 -12.95 -17.88
N ASP A 8 5.16 -14.17 -18.35
CA ASP A 8 5.35 -15.37 -17.53
C ASP A 8 6.09 -16.41 -18.39
N ASP A 9 7.03 -17.18 -17.85
CA ASP A 9 7.79 -18.16 -18.64
C ASP A 9 6.99 -19.45 -18.93
N SER A 10 5.97 -19.74 -18.12
CA SER A 10 5.07 -20.88 -18.30
C SER A 10 3.92 -20.58 -19.26
N GLU A 11 3.88 -21.32 -20.38
CA GLU A 11 2.80 -21.21 -21.38
C GLU A 11 1.42 -21.44 -20.78
N ILE A 12 1.28 -22.48 -19.94
CA ILE A 12 0.03 -22.80 -19.25
C ILE A 12 -0.41 -21.65 -18.33
N CYS A 13 0.53 -21.01 -17.63
CA CYS A 13 0.22 -19.88 -16.76
C CYS A 13 -0.21 -18.66 -17.58
N ARG A 14 0.43 -18.38 -18.72
CA ARG A 14 0.03 -17.28 -19.61
C ARG A 14 -1.39 -17.46 -20.14
N GLU A 15 -1.71 -18.65 -20.66
CA GLU A 15 -3.04 -18.94 -21.20
C GLU A 15 -4.12 -18.86 -20.13
N LEU A 16 -3.89 -19.50 -18.97
CA LEU A 16 -4.84 -19.46 -17.86
C LEU A 16 -5.06 -18.03 -17.35
N LEU A 17 -3.98 -17.26 -17.19
CA LEU A 17 -4.08 -15.87 -16.74
C LEU A 17 -4.82 -15.00 -17.76
N ALA A 18 -4.61 -15.23 -19.06
CA ALA A 18 -5.32 -14.52 -20.11
C ALA A 18 -6.83 -14.81 -20.06
N ASP A 19 -7.22 -16.09 -20.03
CA ASP A 19 -8.62 -16.50 -19.91
C ASP A 19 -9.29 -15.89 -18.66
N GLN A 20 -8.58 -15.91 -17.52
CA GLN A 20 -9.07 -15.35 -16.27
C GLN A 20 -9.24 -13.83 -16.30
N LEU A 21 -8.37 -13.11 -17.00
CA LEU A 21 -8.43 -11.65 -17.14
C LEU A 21 -9.53 -11.23 -18.11
N GLU A 22 -9.69 -11.94 -19.23
CA GLU A 22 -10.64 -11.60 -20.30
C GLU A 22 -12.08 -12.04 -20.00
N ALA A 23 -12.31 -12.83 -18.95
CA ALA A 23 -13.60 -13.44 -18.60
C ALA A 23 -14.79 -12.47 -18.55
N ASP A 24 -14.58 -11.20 -18.17
CA ASP A 24 -15.65 -10.20 -18.03
C ASP A 24 -15.79 -9.30 -19.29
N GLY A 25 -14.90 -9.45 -20.29
CA GLY A 25 -14.97 -8.78 -21.59
C GLY A 25 -14.56 -7.29 -21.63
N ASP A 26 -14.14 -6.70 -20.51
CA ASP A 26 -13.67 -5.31 -20.42
C ASP A 26 -12.15 -5.16 -20.29
N ILE A 27 -11.45 -6.28 -20.12
CA ILE A 27 -9.98 -6.44 -20.13
C ILE A 27 -9.61 -7.28 -21.36
N GLU A 28 -8.58 -6.85 -22.08
CA GLU A 28 -8.03 -7.49 -23.28
C GLU A 28 -6.54 -7.75 -23.05
N VAL A 29 -6.10 -9.01 -23.23
CA VAL A 29 -4.69 -9.37 -23.22
C VAL A 29 -4.12 -9.13 -24.62
N VAL A 30 -3.56 -7.93 -24.82
CA VAL A 30 -3.09 -7.48 -26.14
C VAL A 30 -1.82 -8.19 -26.61
N ALA A 31 -1.08 -8.78 -25.67
CA ALA A 31 0.11 -9.58 -25.94
C ALA A 31 0.47 -10.47 -24.75
N MET A 32 1.17 -11.56 -25.04
CA MET A 32 1.74 -12.49 -24.06
C MET A 32 3.23 -12.64 -24.35
N ALA A 33 4.07 -12.64 -23.32
CA ALA A 33 5.51 -12.78 -23.42
C ALA A 33 6.03 -13.91 -22.55
N ASP A 34 6.92 -14.72 -23.11
CA ASP A 34 7.59 -15.85 -22.46
C ASP A 34 8.78 -15.47 -21.56
N GLY A 35 9.02 -14.17 -21.37
CA GLY A 35 10.11 -13.68 -20.54
C GLY A 35 10.33 -12.18 -20.67
N GLY A 36 11.25 -11.65 -19.85
CA GLY A 36 11.47 -10.21 -19.73
C GLY A 36 11.84 -9.50 -21.04
N ARG A 37 12.67 -10.13 -21.88
CA ARG A 37 13.09 -9.53 -23.17
C ARG A 37 11.92 -9.38 -24.15
N THR A 38 11.12 -10.43 -24.29
CA THR A 38 9.92 -10.42 -25.13
C THR A 38 8.89 -9.43 -24.58
N GLY A 39 8.74 -9.36 -23.25
CA GLY A 39 7.87 -8.39 -22.58
C GLY A 39 8.25 -6.93 -22.89
N LEU A 40 9.54 -6.59 -22.82
CA LEU A 40 10.03 -5.26 -23.21
C LEU A 40 9.80 -4.95 -24.69
N ALA A 41 9.93 -5.94 -25.57
CA ALA A 41 9.66 -5.75 -27.00
C ALA A 41 8.17 -5.48 -27.25
N HIS A 42 7.26 -6.21 -26.58
CA HIS A 42 5.83 -6.00 -26.71
C HIS A 42 5.37 -4.65 -26.17
N LEU A 43 5.99 -4.13 -25.10
CA LEU A 43 5.71 -2.77 -24.62
C LEU A 43 6.04 -1.66 -25.63
N GLN A 44 6.88 -1.94 -26.63
CA GLN A 44 7.18 -1.00 -27.72
C GLN A 44 6.21 -1.16 -28.91
N GLN A 45 5.56 -2.32 -29.02
CA GLN A 45 4.71 -2.67 -30.16
C GLN A 45 3.23 -2.44 -29.88
N PHE A 46 2.81 -2.62 -28.63
CA PHE A 46 1.42 -2.55 -28.21
C PHE A 46 1.23 -1.39 -27.23
N GLU A 47 0.07 -0.72 -27.34
CA GLU A 47 -0.39 0.13 -26.24
C GLU A 47 -0.83 -0.78 -25.08
N VAL A 48 -0.28 -0.54 -23.90
CA VAL A 48 -0.47 -1.35 -22.70
C VAL A 48 -0.83 -0.41 -21.56
N ASP A 49 -1.97 -0.66 -20.92
CA ASP A 49 -2.43 0.07 -19.74
C ASP A 49 -1.84 -0.53 -18.44
N LEU A 50 -1.53 -1.83 -18.43
CA LEU A 50 -1.03 -2.55 -17.26
C LEU A 50 -0.23 -3.80 -17.67
N VAL A 51 0.80 -4.13 -16.89
CA VAL A 51 1.60 -5.35 -17.07
C VAL A 51 1.38 -6.29 -15.89
N THR A 52 1.10 -7.56 -16.16
CA THR A 52 1.25 -8.62 -15.16
C THR A 52 2.57 -9.33 -15.39
N VAL A 53 3.35 -9.55 -14.33
CA VAL A 53 4.71 -10.10 -14.45
C VAL A 53 4.96 -11.19 -13.43
N ASP A 54 5.53 -12.30 -13.88
CA ASP A 54 6.14 -13.29 -13.00
C ASP A 54 7.54 -12.84 -12.54
N ILE A 55 7.94 -13.21 -11.33
CA ILE A 55 9.23 -12.83 -10.77
C ILE A 55 10.34 -13.77 -11.21
N GLN A 56 10.08 -15.08 -11.23
CA GLN A 56 11.07 -16.07 -11.60
C GLN A 56 10.94 -16.40 -13.08
N MET A 57 11.80 -15.79 -13.88
CA MET A 57 11.91 -16.09 -15.31
C MET A 57 13.37 -16.28 -15.69
N PRO A 58 13.69 -17.19 -16.63
CA PRO A 58 15.04 -17.39 -17.12
C PRO A 58 15.54 -16.18 -17.93
N GLY A 59 16.85 -15.95 -17.87
CA GLY A 59 17.48 -14.85 -18.59
C GLY A 59 17.26 -13.51 -17.92
N MET A 60 16.25 -12.75 -18.36
CA MET A 60 15.87 -11.49 -17.72
C MET A 60 14.78 -11.77 -16.70
N SER A 61 15.12 -11.62 -15.42
CA SER A 61 14.20 -11.82 -14.30
C SER A 61 13.07 -10.80 -14.29
N GLY A 62 11.98 -11.10 -13.58
CA GLY A 62 10.86 -10.16 -13.42
C GLY A 62 11.29 -8.85 -12.76
N LEU A 63 12.23 -8.90 -11.81
CA LEU A 63 12.78 -7.71 -11.16
C LEU A 63 13.53 -6.79 -12.15
N GLU A 64 14.37 -7.36 -13.00
CA GLU A 64 15.08 -6.60 -14.05
C GLU A 64 14.11 -6.04 -15.10
N LEU A 65 13.06 -6.79 -15.44
CA LEU A 65 12.00 -6.31 -16.31
C LEU A 65 11.29 -5.09 -15.69
N ILE A 66 10.89 -5.18 -14.42
CA ILE A 66 10.20 -4.09 -13.71
C ILE A 66 11.04 -2.81 -13.74
N GLU A 67 12.34 -2.90 -13.39
CA GLU A 67 13.25 -1.75 -13.45
C GLU A 67 13.33 -1.16 -14.87
N ALA A 68 13.49 -2.01 -15.88
CA ALA A 68 13.57 -1.56 -17.27
C ALA A 68 12.27 -0.90 -17.77
N ILE A 69 11.10 -1.37 -17.31
CA ILE A 69 9.81 -0.75 -17.61
C ILE A 69 9.76 0.65 -16.98
N MET A 70 10.06 0.73 -15.68
CA MET A 70 9.99 1.96 -14.90
C MET A 70 10.99 3.02 -15.39
N ASP A 71 12.15 2.62 -15.90
CA ASP A 71 13.12 3.56 -16.48
C ASP A 71 12.66 4.13 -17.83
N ARG A 72 12.01 3.32 -18.67
CA ARG A 72 11.71 3.68 -20.07
C ARG A 72 10.34 4.32 -20.24
N LYS A 73 9.28 3.53 -20.04
CA LYS A 73 7.87 3.94 -20.14
C LYS A 73 7.17 3.34 -18.93
N PRO A 74 7.17 4.05 -17.77
CA PRO A 74 6.47 3.58 -16.59
C PRO A 74 5.02 3.21 -16.92
N VAL A 75 4.64 1.99 -16.60
CA VAL A 75 3.27 1.50 -16.67
C VAL A 75 2.95 0.79 -15.35
N PRO A 76 1.68 0.77 -14.91
CA PRO A 76 1.24 -0.03 -13.78
C PRO A 76 1.70 -1.49 -13.91
N ILE A 77 2.33 -2.03 -12.86
CA ILE A 77 2.78 -3.42 -12.82
C ILE A 77 2.14 -4.14 -11.64
N ILE A 78 1.53 -5.29 -11.91
CA ILE A 78 1.11 -6.27 -10.91
C ILE A 78 2.06 -7.47 -11.01
N VAL A 79 2.68 -7.82 -9.90
CA VAL A 79 3.43 -9.08 -9.82
C VAL A 79 2.46 -10.21 -9.55
N VAL A 80 2.47 -11.23 -10.39
CA VAL A 80 1.64 -12.43 -10.25
C VAL A 80 2.56 -13.63 -10.13
N THR A 81 2.74 -14.15 -8.91
CA THR A 81 3.77 -15.15 -8.59
C THR A 81 3.16 -16.33 -7.83
N SER A 82 3.90 -17.43 -7.71
CA SER A 82 3.53 -18.53 -6.82
C SER A 82 3.89 -18.20 -5.35
N LEU A 83 3.53 -19.06 -4.40
CA LEU A 83 3.58 -18.76 -2.96
C LEU A 83 4.86 -19.26 -2.26
N ASP A 84 5.87 -19.66 -3.01
CA ASP A 84 7.13 -20.18 -2.47
C ASP A 84 7.87 -19.10 -1.64
N GLU A 85 8.46 -19.45 -0.49
CA GLU A 85 9.04 -18.44 0.43
C GLU A 85 10.12 -17.55 -0.23
N ARG A 86 10.93 -18.14 -1.12
CA ARG A 86 11.93 -17.40 -1.90
C ARG A 86 11.28 -16.44 -2.90
N GLU A 87 10.14 -16.80 -3.47
CA GLU A 87 9.37 -15.92 -4.35
C GLU A 87 8.73 -14.78 -3.59
N GLN A 88 8.27 -15.01 -2.36
CA GLN A 88 7.66 -13.96 -1.54
C GLN A 88 8.62 -12.79 -1.26
N ASP A 89 9.87 -13.10 -0.90
CA ASP A 89 10.88 -12.06 -0.65
C ASP A 89 11.21 -11.28 -1.94
N LEU A 90 11.33 -11.97 -3.08
CA LEU A 90 11.59 -11.32 -4.38
C LEU A 90 10.39 -10.51 -4.87
N ALA A 91 9.17 -11.03 -4.75
CA ALA A 91 7.94 -10.32 -5.11
C ALA A 91 7.81 -9.04 -4.29
N LEU A 92 8.14 -9.08 -3.00
CA LEU A 92 8.14 -7.88 -2.20
C LEU A 92 9.24 -6.90 -2.59
N GLU A 93 10.45 -7.37 -2.89
CA GLU A 93 11.53 -6.54 -3.43
C GLU A 93 11.08 -5.81 -4.71
N ALA A 94 10.24 -6.45 -5.53
CA ALA A 94 9.66 -5.89 -6.74
C ALA A 94 8.81 -4.64 -6.48
N THR A 95 8.11 -4.57 -5.33
CA THR A 95 7.33 -3.36 -4.96
C THR A 95 8.26 -2.16 -4.88
N THR A 96 9.44 -2.31 -4.28
CA THR A 96 10.44 -1.26 -4.14
C THR A 96 11.09 -0.80 -5.44
N ARG A 97 10.84 -1.54 -6.53
CA ARG A 97 11.30 -1.25 -7.89
C ARG A 97 10.20 -0.67 -8.78
N GLY A 98 8.97 -0.52 -8.25
CA GLY A 98 7.85 0.12 -8.94
C GLY A 98 6.64 -0.76 -9.18
N ALA A 99 6.67 -2.05 -8.79
CA ALA A 99 5.45 -2.85 -8.80
C ALA A 99 4.42 -2.28 -7.82
N LEU A 100 3.18 -2.14 -8.27
CA LEU A 100 2.12 -1.52 -7.46
C LEU A 100 1.41 -2.53 -6.57
N LEU A 101 1.34 -3.79 -6.98
CA LEU A 101 0.56 -4.82 -6.29
C LEU A 101 1.17 -6.20 -6.48
N LEU A 102 1.04 -7.04 -5.44
CA LEU A 102 1.38 -8.45 -5.46
C LEU A 102 0.10 -9.27 -5.44
N ALA A 103 0.00 -10.23 -6.36
CA ALA A 103 -1.10 -11.16 -6.47
C ALA A 103 -0.57 -12.59 -6.57
N ARG A 104 -1.38 -13.55 -6.12
CA ARG A 104 -1.10 -14.98 -6.30
C ARG A 104 -1.59 -15.43 -7.67
N LYS A 105 -0.87 -16.37 -8.29
CA LYS A 105 -1.39 -17.12 -9.46
C LYS A 105 -2.62 -17.92 -9.03
N ALA A 106 -3.76 -17.70 -9.69
CA ALA A 106 -5.00 -18.43 -9.44
C ALA A 106 -4.98 -19.77 -10.18
N SER A 107 -5.35 -20.87 -9.51
CA SER A 107 -5.61 -22.13 -10.20
C SER A 107 -6.90 -22.07 -11.01
N VAL A 108 -7.15 -23.07 -11.86
CA VAL A 108 -8.39 -23.15 -12.68
C VAL A 108 -9.66 -23.12 -11.82
N GLU A 109 -9.63 -23.72 -10.64
CA GLU A 109 -10.78 -23.81 -9.73
C GLU A 109 -10.91 -22.56 -8.83
N ASP A 110 -9.87 -21.73 -8.76
CA ASP A 110 -9.77 -20.57 -7.88
C ASP A 110 -10.36 -19.30 -8.52
N THR A 111 -11.68 -19.34 -8.68
CA THR A 111 -12.45 -18.24 -9.30
C THR A 111 -12.43 -16.94 -8.49
N GLU A 112 -12.29 -17.02 -7.16
CA GLU A 112 -12.26 -15.86 -6.28
C GLU A 112 -11.00 -15.02 -6.50
N THR A 113 -9.82 -15.67 -6.56
CA THR A 113 -8.56 -14.98 -6.85
C THR A 113 -8.55 -14.36 -8.23
N ALA A 114 -9.05 -15.09 -9.23
CA ALA A 114 -9.16 -14.58 -10.59
C ALA A 114 -10.04 -13.32 -10.63
N ALA A 115 -11.18 -13.33 -9.93
CA ALA A 115 -12.05 -12.16 -9.81
C ALA A 115 -11.35 -10.99 -9.09
N GLU A 116 -10.64 -11.27 -8.00
CA GLU A 116 -9.88 -10.26 -7.26
C GLU A 116 -8.81 -9.61 -8.14
N LEU A 117 -8.06 -10.40 -8.91
CA LEU A 117 -7.07 -9.88 -9.85
C LEU A 117 -7.72 -8.95 -10.87
N ARG A 118 -8.87 -9.32 -11.45
CA ARG A 118 -9.59 -8.43 -12.38
C ARG A 118 -10.01 -7.12 -11.72
N VAL A 119 -10.48 -7.14 -10.47
CA VAL A 119 -10.76 -5.91 -9.72
C VAL A 119 -9.50 -5.05 -9.57
N ASN A 120 -8.36 -5.66 -9.23
CA ASN A 120 -7.09 -4.94 -9.07
C ASN A 120 -6.59 -4.36 -10.41
N VAL A 121 -6.72 -5.09 -11.52
CA VAL A 121 -6.40 -4.59 -12.86
C VAL A 121 -7.24 -3.36 -13.20
N ARG A 122 -8.55 -3.39 -12.95
CA ARG A 122 -9.45 -2.24 -13.19
C ARG A 122 -9.05 -1.01 -12.38
N LYS A 123 -8.67 -1.21 -11.12
CA LYS A 123 -8.21 -0.12 -10.25
C LYS A 123 -6.90 0.49 -10.73
N LEU A 124 -5.98 -0.32 -11.22
CA LEU A 124 -4.60 0.11 -11.49
C LEU A 124 -4.34 0.57 -12.93
N ALA A 125 -5.11 0.11 -13.91
CA ALA A 125 -4.90 0.42 -15.33
C ALA A 125 -4.96 1.92 -15.71
N GLY A 126 -5.44 2.79 -14.82
CA GLY A 126 -5.47 4.25 -15.01
C GLY A 126 -4.46 5.01 -14.16
N VAL A 127 -3.67 4.31 -13.33
CA VAL A 127 -2.73 4.92 -12.40
C VAL A 127 -1.50 5.39 -13.17
N GLU A 128 -1.19 6.69 -13.08
CA GLU A 128 0.09 7.19 -13.56
C GLU A 128 1.19 6.79 -12.59
N VAL A 129 2.15 6.02 -13.09
CA VAL A 129 3.30 5.60 -12.30
C VAL A 129 4.43 6.59 -12.52
N ALA A 130 4.79 7.32 -11.48
CA ALA A 130 5.95 8.20 -11.52
C ALA A 130 7.24 7.37 -11.47
N ARG A 131 8.30 7.87 -12.14
CA ARG A 131 9.65 7.30 -11.98
C ARG A 131 10.05 7.40 -10.52
N ILE A 132 10.42 6.27 -9.92
CA ILE A 132 11.06 6.23 -8.61
C ILE A 132 12.51 6.69 -8.83
N PRO A 133 12.98 7.79 -8.22
CA PRO A 133 14.38 8.17 -8.32
C PRO A 133 15.25 7.05 -7.72
N ALA A 134 16.15 6.50 -8.53
CA ALA A 134 17.14 5.56 -8.05
C ALA A 134 17.96 6.22 -6.92
N GLY A 135 17.81 5.73 -5.68
CA GLY A 135 18.68 6.13 -4.57
C GLY A 135 18.02 6.75 -3.33
N ALA A 136 16.69 6.78 -3.20
CA ALA A 136 16.05 7.06 -1.91
C ALA A 136 16.22 5.87 -0.94
N GLN A 137 17.46 5.59 -0.55
CA GLN A 137 17.73 4.70 0.58
C GLN A 137 17.47 5.46 1.87
N PRO A 138 16.58 4.97 2.77
CA PRO A 138 16.46 5.53 4.11
C PRO A 138 17.84 5.53 4.79
N SER A 139 18.31 6.70 5.19
CA SER A 139 19.65 6.84 5.78
C SER A 139 19.72 6.16 7.14
N ALA A 140 20.73 5.29 7.27
CA ALA A 140 21.46 4.85 8.47
C ALA A 140 20.73 4.73 9.83
N LYS A 141 20.88 3.52 10.42
CA LYS A 141 20.60 3.17 11.82
C LYS A 141 21.13 4.21 12.82
N PRO A 142 20.28 4.81 13.68
CA PRO A 142 20.75 5.44 14.91
C PRO A 142 21.10 4.36 15.94
N LYS A 143 22.39 4.17 16.23
CA LYS A 143 22.84 3.35 17.36
C LYS A 143 22.76 4.18 18.65
N GLN A 144 21.60 4.25 19.30
CA GLN A 144 21.49 4.83 20.65
C GLN A 144 21.13 3.77 21.69
N ARG A 145 21.80 3.83 22.84
CA ARG A 145 21.64 2.84 23.92
C ARG A 145 20.37 3.12 24.73
N PRO A 146 19.76 2.10 25.38
CA PRO A 146 18.51 2.25 26.15
C PRO A 146 18.52 3.37 27.22
N HIS A 147 19.68 3.63 27.84
CA HIS A 147 19.82 4.66 28.87
C HIS A 147 19.85 6.10 28.30
N GLU A 148 20.49 6.30 27.14
CA GLU A 148 20.51 7.58 26.43
C GLU A 148 19.09 7.92 25.92
N ARG A 149 18.34 6.88 25.55
CA ARG A 149 16.96 6.91 25.05
C ARG A 149 15.95 7.45 26.08
N SER A 150 16.06 7.03 27.34
CA SER A 150 15.18 7.50 28.43
C SER A 150 15.37 8.98 28.75
N MET A 151 16.62 9.48 28.67
CA MET A 151 16.92 10.90 28.88
C MET A 151 16.46 11.78 27.71
N ALA A 152 16.63 11.31 26.46
CA ALA A 152 16.19 12.05 25.27
C ALA A 152 14.66 12.22 25.21
N LEU A 153 13.90 11.17 25.55
CA LEU A 153 12.43 11.21 25.64
C LEU A 153 11.93 12.25 26.66
N ARG A 154 12.55 12.27 27.84
CA ARG A 154 12.23 13.25 28.90
C ARG A 154 12.61 14.67 28.50
N ALA A 155 13.74 14.85 27.81
CA ALA A 155 14.17 16.16 27.31
C ALA A 155 13.25 16.69 26.19
N ALA A 156 12.61 15.81 25.42
CA ALA A 156 11.63 16.16 24.40
C ALA A 156 10.20 16.40 24.95
N GLY A 157 10.00 16.36 26.27
CA GLY A 157 8.66 16.52 26.89
C GLY A 157 7.71 15.34 26.67
N ILE A 158 8.19 14.24 26.10
CA ILE A 158 7.38 13.05 25.83
C ILE A 158 7.27 12.25 27.14
N ASN A 159 6.06 12.12 27.67
CA ASN A 159 5.82 11.29 28.85
C ASN A 159 6.07 9.82 28.48
N PRO A 160 7.10 9.14 29.03
CA PRO A 160 7.42 7.77 28.67
C PRO A 160 6.31 6.76 29.04
N ARG A 161 5.25 7.19 29.75
CA ARG A 161 4.04 6.39 30.02
C ARG A 161 2.97 6.44 28.92
N ARG A 162 3.09 7.35 27.94
CA ARG A 162 2.20 7.43 26.77
C ARG A 162 3.04 7.43 25.51
N ILE A 163 3.21 6.26 24.91
CA ILE A 163 3.88 6.12 23.62
C ILE A 163 2.89 6.58 22.54
N PRO A 164 3.22 7.61 21.73
CA PRO A 164 2.38 8.00 20.60
C PRO A 164 2.25 6.82 19.63
N VAL A 165 1.03 6.48 19.22
CA VAL A 165 0.77 5.47 18.20
C VAL A 165 0.36 6.20 16.93
N VAL A 166 1.06 5.91 15.82
CA VAL A 166 0.76 6.46 14.50
C VAL A 166 0.20 5.32 13.65
N GLY A 167 -1.07 5.44 13.27
CA GLY A 167 -1.73 4.50 12.36
C GLY A 167 -1.37 4.79 10.90
N VAL A 168 -1.06 3.75 10.13
CA VAL A 168 -0.78 3.81 8.69
C VAL A 168 -1.64 2.77 7.99
N GLY A 169 -2.61 3.23 7.20
CA GLY A 169 -3.40 2.38 6.31
C GLY A 169 -2.89 2.50 4.87
N SER A 170 -2.74 1.38 4.16
CA SER A 170 -2.13 1.38 2.83
C SER A 170 -2.57 0.19 1.96
N SER A 171 -2.61 0.38 0.64
CA SER A 171 -2.96 -0.65 -0.36
C SER A 171 -1.93 -0.68 -1.50
N ALA A 172 -2.33 -0.57 -2.77
CA ALA A 172 -1.38 -0.62 -3.89
C ALA A 172 -0.38 0.56 -3.83
N GLY A 173 0.91 0.28 -4.05
CA GLY A 173 2.02 1.23 -3.89
C GLY A 173 2.30 1.65 -2.43
N GLY A 174 1.49 1.17 -1.48
CA GLY A 174 1.57 1.47 -0.06
C GLY A 174 2.88 1.05 0.59
N GLN A 175 3.47 -0.05 0.10
CA GLN A 175 4.75 -0.56 0.57
C GLN A 175 5.86 0.48 0.36
N ASN A 176 5.88 1.13 -0.81
CA ASN A 176 6.87 2.16 -1.14
C ASN A 176 6.61 3.44 -0.34
N ALA A 177 5.36 3.88 -0.27
CA ALA A 177 4.99 5.04 0.54
C ALA A 177 5.41 4.86 2.01
N LEU A 178 5.27 3.65 2.56
CA LEU A 178 5.76 3.35 3.91
C LEU A 178 7.28 3.51 4.01
N PHE A 179 8.07 3.02 3.05
CA PHE A 179 9.52 3.20 3.08
C PHE A 179 9.94 4.67 2.96
N GLU A 180 9.22 5.46 2.18
CA GLU A 180 9.43 6.92 2.10
C GLU A 180 9.13 7.59 3.44
N ILE A 181 7.95 7.31 4.03
CA ILE A 181 7.57 7.82 5.36
C ILE A 181 8.65 7.45 6.39
N LEU A 182 9.06 6.18 6.44
CA LEU A 182 10.09 5.71 7.37
C LEU A 182 11.43 6.41 7.16
N GLY A 183 11.76 6.80 5.93
CA GLY A 183 12.96 7.58 5.60
C GLY A 183 12.87 9.06 5.98
N LEU A 184 11.66 9.62 6.04
CA LEU A 184 11.41 11.01 6.43
C LEU A 184 11.27 11.19 7.95
N LEU A 185 10.94 10.13 8.68
CA LEU A 185 10.81 10.20 10.14
C LEU A 185 12.13 10.64 10.78
N PRO A 186 12.10 11.65 11.68
CA PRO A 186 13.32 12.17 12.26
C PRO A 186 13.98 11.10 13.16
N PRO A 187 15.31 11.11 13.33
CA PRO A 187 16.02 10.09 14.12
C PRO A 187 15.53 9.94 15.57
N ASN A 188 14.98 11.02 16.13
CA ASN A 188 14.37 11.09 17.46
C ASN A 188 12.87 10.78 17.47
N PHE A 189 12.28 10.30 16.36
CA PHE A 189 10.93 9.78 16.38
C PHE A 189 10.87 8.53 17.29
N HIS A 190 9.95 8.57 18.24
CA HIS A 190 9.82 7.57 19.30
C HIS A 190 8.41 7.00 19.43
N GLY A 191 7.53 7.27 18.45
CA GLY A 191 6.23 6.63 18.37
C GLY A 191 6.30 5.15 17.99
N CYS A 192 5.20 4.46 18.21
CA CYS A 192 4.91 3.14 17.65
C CYS A 192 4.13 3.33 16.36
N LEU A 193 4.49 2.62 15.29
CA LEU A 193 3.77 2.63 14.02
C LEU A 193 2.83 1.43 13.97
N ALA A 194 1.53 1.64 13.79
CA ALA A 194 0.55 0.59 13.57
C ALA A 194 0.18 0.58 12.08
N VAL A 195 0.66 -0.41 11.33
CA VAL A 195 0.59 -0.46 9.88
C VAL A 195 -0.36 -1.55 9.41
N ALA A 196 -1.46 -1.16 8.79
CA ALA A 196 -2.35 -2.03 8.03
C ALA A 196 -2.06 -1.86 6.54
N GLN A 197 -1.32 -2.81 5.98
CA GLN A 197 -1.05 -2.90 4.55
C GLN A 197 -1.92 -4.01 3.96
N HIS A 198 -2.74 -3.68 2.98
CA HIS A 198 -3.47 -4.68 2.23
C HIS A 198 -2.48 -5.51 1.42
N LEU A 199 -2.28 -6.75 1.87
CA LEU A 199 -1.30 -7.69 1.37
C LEU A 199 -1.83 -9.11 1.65
N PRO A 200 -1.68 -10.06 0.71
CA PRO A 200 -2.05 -11.44 1.00
C PRO A 200 -1.28 -11.95 2.23
N PRO A 201 -1.92 -12.75 3.12
CA PRO A 201 -1.32 -13.18 4.39
C PRO A 201 0.08 -13.77 4.27
N GLU A 202 0.36 -14.44 3.15
CA GLU A 202 1.61 -15.12 2.85
C GLU A 202 2.77 -14.15 2.69
N PHE A 203 2.54 -12.93 2.20
CA PHE A 203 3.61 -11.94 2.02
C PHE A 203 3.86 -11.08 3.26
N VAL A 204 3.00 -11.13 4.30
CA VAL A 204 3.17 -10.31 5.52
C VAL A 204 4.47 -10.61 6.27
N PRO A 205 4.89 -11.88 6.45
CA PRO A 205 6.19 -12.21 7.04
C PRO A 205 7.37 -11.66 6.22
N ALA A 206 7.32 -11.81 4.90
CA ALA A 206 8.32 -11.24 3.99
C ALA A 206 8.39 -9.71 4.13
N PHE A 207 7.23 -9.05 4.26
CA PHE A 207 7.15 -7.61 4.47
C PHE A 207 7.77 -7.14 5.78
N ALA A 208 7.49 -7.86 6.87
CA ALA A 208 8.16 -7.62 8.14
C ALA A 208 9.68 -7.76 8.03
N ARG A 209 10.19 -8.79 7.33
CA ARG A 209 11.64 -8.99 7.11
C ARG A 209 12.26 -7.85 6.31
N LEU A 210 11.62 -7.41 5.23
CA LEU A 210 12.13 -6.33 4.38
C LEU A 210 12.21 -5.01 5.15
N ILE A 211 11.17 -4.66 5.91
CA ILE A 211 11.17 -3.46 6.76
C ILE A 211 12.33 -3.51 7.76
N ARG A 212 12.48 -4.62 8.51
CA ARG A 212 13.58 -4.79 9.47
C ARG A 212 14.94 -4.62 8.79
N SER A 213 15.13 -5.24 7.63
CA SER A 213 16.36 -5.20 6.86
C SER A 213 16.74 -3.78 6.41
N ARG A 214 15.78 -3.04 5.84
CA ARG A 214 16.03 -1.72 5.23
C ARG A 214 16.02 -0.56 6.21
N THR A 215 15.27 -0.66 7.30
CA THR A 215 15.01 0.50 8.20
C THR A 215 15.58 0.31 9.61
N GLY A 216 15.87 -0.93 10.01
CA GLY A 216 16.28 -1.25 11.37
C GLY A 216 15.21 -1.05 12.43
N TYR A 217 13.94 -0.82 12.05
CA TYR A 217 12.81 -0.89 12.99
C TYR A 217 12.67 -2.31 13.54
N GLU A 218 12.28 -2.40 14.81
CA GLU A 218 11.70 -3.64 15.29
C GLU A 218 10.30 -3.76 14.68
N VAL A 219 10.00 -4.93 14.12
CA VAL A 219 8.69 -5.19 13.52
C VAL A 219 8.03 -6.35 14.25
N LYS A 220 6.75 -6.24 14.61
CA LYS A 220 5.91 -7.34 15.12
C LYS A 220 4.68 -7.49 14.25
N ILE A 221 4.24 -8.72 14.01
CA ILE A 221 2.94 -8.99 13.37
C ILE A 221 1.95 -9.22 14.51
N ALA A 222 0.81 -8.52 14.50
CA ALA A 222 -0.15 -8.54 15.60
C ALA A 222 -1.02 -9.81 15.63
N SER A 223 -0.41 -11.00 15.56
CA SER A 223 -1.11 -12.28 15.75
C SER A 223 -1.61 -12.47 17.19
N GLU A 224 -1.03 -11.72 18.14
CA GLU A 224 -1.44 -11.60 19.53
C GLU A 224 -1.43 -10.12 19.93
N PRO A 225 -2.11 -9.73 21.03
CA PRO A 225 -2.11 -8.34 21.50
C PRO A 225 -0.69 -7.80 21.78
N VAL A 226 -0.31 -6.73 21.08
CA VAL A 226 1.02 -6.11 21.16
C VAL A 226 0.95 -4.82 21.96
N VAL A 227 1.77 -4.69 23.01
CA VAL A 227 1.94 -3.41 23.70
C VAL A 227 2.79 -2.47 22.82
N PRO A 228 2.34 -1.24 22.52
CA PRO A 228 3.15 -0.27 21.79
C PRO A 228 4.45 0.07 22.53
N GLU A 229 5.56 0.03 21.80
CA GLU A 229 6.88 0.37 22.31
C GLU A 229 7.55 1.43 21.40
N PRO A 230 8.47 2.26 21.92
CA PRO A 230 9.19 3.22 21.09
C PRO A 230 9.94 2.55 19.93
N ARG A 231 9.73 3.06 18.71
CA ARG A 231 10.32 2.52 17.46
C ARG A 231 9.93 1.07 17.15
N LEU A 232 8.78 0.63 17.66
CA LEU A 232 8.13 -0.59 17.21
C LEU A 232 7.24 -0.26 16.01
N LEU A 233 7.29 -1.11 14.98
CA LEU A 233 6.32 -1.14 13.90
C LEU A 233 5.49 -2.42 14.04
N VAL A 234 4.18 -2.28 14.13
CA VAL A 234 3.23 -3.38 14.28
C VAL A 234 2.47 -3.53 12.97
N LEU A 235 2.59 -4.69 12.33
CA LEU A 235 1.86 -5.03 11.11
C LEU A 235 0.57 -5.77 11.42
N ALA A 236 -0.50 -5.42 10.71
CA ALA A 236 -1.69 -6.25 10.64
C ALA A 236 -1.34 -7.62 10.01
N PRO A 237 -1.88 -8.74 10.51
CA PRO A 237 -1.92 -9.97 9.75
C PRO A 237 -2.73 -9.78 8.45
N GLY A 238 -2.46 -10.58 7.41
CA GLY A 238 -3.25 -10.49 6.18
C GLY A 238 -4.72 -10.85 6.44
N GLY A 239 -5.63 -10.18 5.73
CA GLY A 239 -7.08 -10.33 5.93
C GLY A 239 -7.59 -9.86 7.30
N SER A 240 -6.79 -9.07 8.04
CA SER A 240 -7.16 -8.51 9.34
C SER A 240 -6.93 -7.01 9.41
N ASP A 241 -7.78 -6.31 10.15
CA ASP A 241 -7.60 -4.93 10.57
C ASP A 241 -6.73 -4.88 11.85
N LEU A 242 -6.08 -3.74 12.13
CA LEU A 242 -5.45 -3.45 13.42
C LEU A 242 -6.40 -2.60 14.28
N VAL A 243 -6.58 -3.04 15.52
CA VAL A 243 -7.44 -2.41 16.54
C VAL A 243 -6.58 -2.02 17.72
N TYR A 244 -6.74 -0.80 18.24
CA TYR A 244 -6.09 -0.38 19.47
C TYR A 244 -7.06 -0.52 20.65
N GLU A 245 -6.84 -1.49 21.54
CA GLU A 245 -7.72 -1.79 22.68
C GLU A 245 -6.92 -1.89 23.99
N SER A 246 -7.37 -1.24 25.06
CA SER A 246 -6.79 -1.35 26.40
C SER A 246 -5.26 -1.15 26.44
N GLY A 247 -4.76 -0.22 25.63
CA GLY A 247 -3.34 0.08 25.53
C GLY A 247 -2.52 -0.89 24.67
N ARG A 248 -3.16 -1.78 23.91
CA ARG A 248 -2.54 -2.80 23.06
C ARG A 248 -3.06 -2.73 21.63
N LEU A 249 -2.27 -3.20 20.66
CA LEU A 249 -2.64 -3.38 19.26
C LEU A 249 -3.02 -4.85 19.03
N LEU A 250 -4.19 -5.10 18.47
CA LEU A 250 -4.75 -6.44 18.24
C LEU A 250 -5.13 -6.56 16.77
N SER A 251 -5.06 -7.78 16.22
CA SER A 251 -5.67 -8.09 14.94
C SER A 251 -7.16 -8.39 15.09
N GLN A 252 -7.97 -7.86 14.19
CA GLN A 252 -9.37 -8.24 14.04
C GLN A 252 -9.60 -8.78 12.63
N PRO A 253 -10.06 -10.04 12.46
CA PRO A 253 -10.38 -10.57 11.13
C PRO A 253 -11.44 -9.72 10.43
N CYS A 254 -11.27 -9.50 9.12
CA CYS A 254 -12.31 -8.93 8.28
C CYS A 254 -13.53 -9.87 8.23
N ARG A 255 -14.77 -9.34 8.23
CA ARG A 255 -15.98 -10.17 8.20
C ARG A 255 -16.22 -10.76 6.80
N GLU A 256 -16.76 -11.98 6.75
CA GLU A 256 -17.16 -12.63 5.48
C GLU A 256 -18.16 -11.75 4.69
N GLY A 257 -17.91 -11.59 3.39
CA GLY A 257 -18.72 -10.74 2.49
C GLY A 257 -18.29 -9.27 2.42
N GLU A 258 -17.38 -8.82 3.28
CA GLU A 258 -16.82 -7.45 3.29
C GLU A 258 -15.42 -7.44 2.64
N ALA A 259 -15.31 -7.98 1.41
CA ALA A 259 -14.04 -8.22 0.74
C ALA A 259 -13.11 -6.99 0.65
N ASN A 260 -11.87 -7.17 1.14
CA ASN A 260 -10.63 -6.47 0.75
C ASN A 260 -10.68 -4.94 0.65
N ARG A 261 -11.16 -4.28 1.72
CA ARG A 261 -10.92 -2.84 1.94
C ARG A 261 -10.33 -2.64 3.34
N PRO A 262 -9.16 -1.98 3.49
CA PRO A 262 -8.72 -1.54 4.80
C PRO A 262 -9.79 -0.60 5.39
N ARG A 263 -10.35 -0.99 6.54
CA ARG A 263 -11.49 -0.28 7.13
C ARG A 263 -11.02 0.80 8.07
N ILE A 264 -10.76 1.97 7.49
CA ILE A 264 -10.53 3.19 8.27
C ILE A 264 -11.64 3.44 9.29
N ASP A 265 -12.88 3.05 9.00
CA ASP A 265 -14.01 3.15 9.94
C ASP A 265 -13.89 2.18 11.12
N VAL A 266 -13.31 0.99 10.95
CA VAL A 266 -13.02 0.06 12.05
C VAL A 266 -11.84 0.55 12.87
N LEU A 267 -10.79 1.04 12.23
CA LEU A 267 -9.70 1.72 12.94
C LEU A 267 -10.25 2.89 13.77
N LEU A 268 -11.09 3.74 13.19
CA LEU A 268 -11.70 4.88 13.88
C LEU A 268 -12.61 4.47 15.03
N ARG A 269 -13.46 3.46 14.85
CA ARG A 269 -14.28 2.92 15.95
C ARG A 269 -13.42 2.35 17.07
N SER A 270 -12.35 1.62 16.71
CA SER A 270 -11.43 1.07 17.72
C SER A 270 -10.71 2.17 18.50
N LEU A 271 -10.29 3.25 17.83
CA LEU A 271 -9.68 4.41 18.47
C LEU A 271 -10.69 5.11 19.40
N ALA A 272 -11.93 5.29 18.95
CA ALA A 272 -13.00 5.87 19.77
C ALA A 272 -13.33 5.03 21.01
N ASP A 273 -13.34 3.69 20.90
CA ASP A 273 -13.62 2.77 22.00
C ASP A 273 -12.58 2.87 23.14
N VAL A 274 -11.36 3.32 22.84
CA VAL A 274 -10.31 3.61 23.83
C VAL A 274 -10.15 5.09 24.16
N GLY A 275 -11.12 5.92 23.75
CA GLY A 275 -11.17 7.34 24.06
C GLY A 275 -10.18 8.19 23.27
N VAL A 276 -9.69 7.71 22.13
CA VAL A 276 -8.97 8.51 21.13
C VAL A 276 -10.01 9.06 20.17
N ALA A 277 -10.27 10.36 20.28
CA ALA A 277 -11.20 11.05 19.41
C ALA A 277 -10.48 11.53 18.14
N PRO A 278 -11.20 11.84 17.04
CA PRO A 278 -10.57 12.36 15.81
C PRO A 278 -9.69 13.60 16.03
N GLU A 279 -10.00 14.39 17.06
CA GLU A 279 -9.26 15.60 17.45
C GLU A 279 -7.88 15.28 18.06
N ASP A 280 -7.66 14.03 18.49
CA ASP A 280 -6.37 13.54 19.02
C ASP A 280 -5.42 13.08 17.90
N VAL A 281 -5.83 13.16 16.62
CA VAL A 281 -5.00 12.77 15.47
C VAL A 281 -4.25 13.99 14.93
N ASP A 282 -2.92 13.99 15.07
CA ASP A 282 -2.06 15.12 14.68
C ASP A 282 -1.65 15.12 13.20
N VAL A 283 -1.48 13.95 12.58
CA VAL A 283 -0.95 13.81 11.21
C VAL A 283 -1.63 12.66 10.47
N ILE A 284 -1.98 12.90 9.21
CA ILE A 284 -2.53 11.93 8.28
C ILE A 284 -1.71 11.94 7.01
N VAL A 285 -1.20 10.78 6.60
CA VAL A 285 -0.43 10.64 5.36
C VAL A 285 -1.23 9.81 4.36
N LEU A 286 -1.41 10.34 3.15
CA LEU A 286 -2.18 9.69 2.09
C LEU A 286 -1.28 9.44 0.89
N SER A 287 -1.25 8.19 0.41
CA SER A 287 -0.59 7.88 -0.86
C SER A 287 -1.34 8.48 -2.06
N HIS A 288 -2.67 8.54 -1.99
CA HIS A 288 -3.55 9.16 -2.99
C HIS A 288 -4.96 9.45 -2.43
N LEU A 289 -5.79 10.17 -3.20
CA LEU A 289 -7.07 10.73 -2.77
C LEU A 289 -8.31 9.99 -3.35
N HIS A 290 -8.17 8.72 -3.67
CA HIS A 290 -9.33 7.89 -4.05
C HIS A 290 -10.21 7.62 -2.83
N PHE A 291 -11.52 7.40 -3.04
CA PHE A 291 -12.49 7.22 -1.96
C PHE A 291 -12.18 6.02 -1.06
N ASP A 292 -11.50 5.00 -1.58
CA ASP A 292 -11.10 3.81 -0.84
C ASP A 292 -9.88 4.03 0.06
N HIS A 293 -9.19 5.17 -0.08
CA HIS A 293 -8.05 5.57 0.74
C HIS A 293 -8.32 6.82 1.59
N ALA A 294 -9.08 7.77 1.04
CA ALA A 294 -9.34 9.07 1.64
C ALA A 294 -10.82 9.29 2.05
N GLY A 295 -11.69 8.30 1.83
CA GLY A 295 -13.10 8.38 2.24
C GLY A 295 -13.29 8.53 3.74
N GLY A 296 -12.43 7.90 4.54
CA GLY A 296 -12.45 8.04 6.00
C GLY A 296 -12.00 9.40 6.54
N LEU A 297 -11.55 10.31 5.67
CA LEU A 297 -11.25 11.69 6.08
C LEU A 297 -12.50 12.50 6.30
N LEU A 298 -13.65 12.05 5.79
CA LEU A 298 -14.92 12.74 5.95
C LEU A 298 -15.71 12.12 7.10
N SER A 299 -16.47 12.95 7.81
CA SER A 299 -17.47 12.42 8.74
C SER A 299 -18.50 11.57 8.01
N ALA A 300 -19.15 10.66 8.74
CA ALA A 300 -20.26 9.88 8.22
C ALA A 300 -21.28 10.77 7.50
N TRP A 301 -21.84 10.27 6.40
CA TRP A 301 -22.86 11.00 5.66
C TRP A 301 -24.10 11.17 6.53
N GLU A 302 -24.64 12.37 6.54
CA GLU A 302 -25.86 12.71 7.25
C GLU A 302 -26.74 13.57 6.33
N GLU A 303 -28.03 13.22 6.22
CA GLU A 303 -28.96 13.94 5.36
C GLU A 303 -29.04 15.43 5.76
N GLY A 304 -28.89 16.31 4.78
CA GLY A 304 -28.93 17.76 4.98
C GLY A 304 -27.67 18.38 5.60
N LYS A 305 -26.60 17.61 5.86
CA LYS A 305 -25.32 18.14 6.34
C LYS A 305 -24.25 18.10 5.24
N PRO A 306 -23.47 19.18 5.06
CA PRO A 306 -22.35 19.16 4.12
C PRO A 306 -21.24 18.22 4.62
N PRO A 307 -20.45 17.63 3.71
CA PRO A 307 -19.27 16.85 4.11
C PRO A 307 -18.28 17.75 4.86
N ARG A 308 -17.67 17.20 5.91
CA ARG A 308 -16.64 17.88 6.70
C ARG A 308 -15.49 16.92 6.97
N LEU A 309 -14.29 17.48 7.13
CA LEU A 309 -13.14 16.71 7.56
C LEU A 309 -13.36 16.19 8.99
N LEU A 310 -13.18 14.89 9.18
CA LEU A 310 -13.31 14.20 10.45
C LEU A 310 -12.16 14.56 11.41
N PHE A 311 -10.96 14.73 10.86
CA PHE A 311 -9.74 15.01 11.62
C PHE A 311 -9.36 16.50 11.55
N ASP A 312 -10.17 17.32 12.21
CA ASP A 312 -10.10 18.77 12.13
C ASP A 312 -8.84 19.43 12.73
N ARG A 313 -7.98 18.64 13.39
CA ARG A 313 -6.66 19.06 13.89
C ARG A 313 -5.47 18.48 13.13
N ALA A 314 -5.68 17.45 12.32
CA ALA A 314 -4.60 16.77 11.63
C ALA A 314 -3.93 17.65 10.55
N THR A 315 -2.62 17.49 10.39
CA THR A 315 -1.90 17.91 9.19
C THR A 315 -2.00 16.79 8.14
N TYR A 316 -2.35 17.13 6.91
CA TYR A 316 -2.53 16.18 5.81
C TYR A 316 -1.33 16.23 4.89
N ILE A 317 -0.63 15.11 4.73
CA ILE A 317 0.53 15.00 3.85
C ILE A 317 0.13 14.18 2.63
N VAL A 318 0.24 14.77 1.44
CA VAL A 318 -0.13 14.11 0.18
C VAL A 318 0.97 14.30 -0.86
N GLY A 319 1.35 13.22 -1.55
CA GLY A 319 2.30 13.31 -2.66
C GLY A 319 1.82 14.27 -3.75
N ARG A 320 2.70 15.19 -4.19
CA ARG A 320 2.35 16.25 -5.16
C ARG A 320 1.67 15.73 -6.44
N ALA A 321 2.15 14.62 -7.00
CA ALA A 321 1.56 14.05 -8.20
C ALA A 321 0.12 13.54 -7.96
N ALA A 322 -0.12 12.89 -6.81
CA ALA A 322 -1.44 12.42 -6.42
C ALA A 322 -2.39 13.59 -6.14
N TRP A 323 -1.87 14.68 -5.56
CA TRP A 323 -2.61 15.92 -5.37
C TRP A 323 -3.06 16.54 -6.69
N GLU A 324 -2.14 16.74 -7.63
CA GLU A 324 -2.47 17.30 -8.95
C GLU A 324 -3.46 16.45 -9.74
N ARG A 325 -3.32 15.11 -9.66
CA ARG A 325 -4.28 14.19 -10.27
C ARG A 325 -5.67 14.27 -9.62
N ALA A 326 -5.75 14.46 -8.29
CA ALA A 326 -7.03 14.64 -7.62
C ALA A 326 -7.73 15.95 -8.02
N LYS A 327 -6.97 17.01 -8.33
CA LYS A 327 -7.51 18.24 -8.90
C LYS A 327 -7.99 18.07 -10.34
N HIS A 328 -7.31 17.22 -11.10
CA HIS A 328 -7.59 16.99 -12.52
C HIS A 328 -7.69 15.49 -12.84
N PRO A 329 -8.73 14.80 -12.34
CA PRO A 329 -8.85 13.37 -12.53
C PRO A 329 -9.11 13.03 -13.99
N HIS A 330 -8.57 11.90 -14.44
CA HIS A 330 -8.79 11.41 -15.79
C HIS A 330 -10.20 10.85 -15.92
N PRO A 331 -10.82 10.88 -17.11
CA PRO A 331 -12.16 10.31 -17.30
C PRO A 331 -12.30 8.85 -16.84
N ARG A 332 -11.22 8.06 -16.88
CA ARG A 332 -11.19 6.65 -16.44
C ARG A 332 -11.25 6.47 -14.93
N ASP A 333 -10.69 7.41 -14.15
CA ASP A 333 -10.55 7.29 -12.68
C ASP A 333 -11.35 8.34 -11.90
N ARG A 334 -12.03 9.27 -12.58
CA ARG A 334 -12.82 10.35 -11.96
C ARG A 334 -13.86 9.86 -10.96
N ALA A 335 -14.48 8.70 -11.21
CA ALA A 335 -15.45 8.11 -10.29
C ALA A 335 -14.81 7.65 -8.96
N SER A 336 -13.49 7.50 -8.92
CA SER A 336 -12.74 7.12 -7.74
C SER A 336 -12.45 8.29 -6.80
N TYR A 337 -12.65 9.54 -7.20
CA TYR A 337 -12.38 10.71 -6.36
C TYR A 337 -13.65 11.25 -5.70
N ILE A 338 -13.52 11.73 -4.45
CA ILE A 338 -14.60 12.42 -3.76
C ILE A 338 -14.57 13.90 -4.16
N PRO A 339 -15.59 14.42 -4.87
CA PRO A 339 -15.52 15.76 -5.47
C PRO A 339 -15.22 16.88 -4.48
N GLU A 340 -15.77 16.84 -3.27
CA GLU A 340 -15.63 17.89 -2.27
C GLU A 340 -14.33 17.82 -1.47
N LEU A 341 -13.65 16.67 -1.47
CA LEU A 341 -12.52 16.41 -0.56
C LEU A 341 -11.33 17.33 -0.83
N VAL A 342 -11.00 17.56 -2.09
CA VAL A 342 -9.88 18.45 -2.49
C VAL A 342 -10.10 19.86 -1.96
N ALA A 343 -11.31 20.41 -2.16
CA ALA A 343 -11.65 21.75 -1.67
C ALA A 343 -11.62 21.83 -0.14
N LEU A 344 -12.08 20.80 0.55
CA LEU A 344 -12.02 20.72 2.02
C LEU A 344 -10.58 20.69 2.54
N LEU A 345 -9.69 19.93 1.89
CA LEU A 345 -8.27 19.85 2.24
C LEU A 345 -7.55 21.19 1.99
N GLU A 346 -7.79 21.85 0.85
CA GLU A 346 -7.24 23.19 0.57
C GLU A 346 -7.73 24.21 1.60
N ALA A 347 -9.04 24.23 1.87
CA ALA A 347 -9.65 25.17 2.82
C ALA A 347 -9.19 24.94 4.27
N SER A 348 -8.69 23.74 4.59
CA SER A 348 -8.20 23.42 5.93
C SER A 348 -6.96 24.22 6.33
N GLY A 349 -6.16 24.69 5.36
CA GLY A 349 -4.87 25.32 5.59
C GLY A 349 -3.81 24.39 6.21
N ARG A 350 -4.07 23.08 6.21
CA ARG A 350 -3.28 22.04 6.88
C ARG A 350 -2.76 20.96 5.92
N LEU A 351 -2.73 21.24 4.62
CA LEU A 351 -2.22 20.35 3.59
C LEU A 351 -0.74 20.68 3.30
N GLU A 352 0.13 19.67 3.33
CA GLU A 352 1.56 19.74 3.00
C GLU A 352 1.95 18.86 1.80
#